data_AF-A0A953AY74-F1
#
_entry.id   AF-A0A953AY74-F1
#
_cell.length_a   1.000
_cell.length_b   1.000
_cell.length_c   1.000
_cell.angle_alpha   90.00
_cell.angle_beta   90.00
_cell.angle_gamma   90.00
#
_symmetry.space_group_name_H-M   'P 1'
#
loop_
_entity.id
_entity.type
_entity.pdbx_description
1 polymer ?
#
loop_
_entity_poly.entity_id
_entity_poly.type
_entity_poly.pdbx_seq_one_letter_code
_entity_poly.pdbx_strand_id
1 'polypeptide(L)'
;KAVWAGAAESALSAAYAIASVADRVYVTQTGEVGSVGVVAVHIDESGADAMAGLKWTLIHAGARKVDGNPHEPLSARAFADIQADVDALHARLVEAIAANRGLPAEAVRATEAAIYRGARGVEVGFADRIGPPAQVIADLEASLDSPRRGTAPMRRVPSSFQPARSELMTTETAAGAAPAEPPRPTEPAPPAAAPAPQEAAPTTIQAAVLPSPAEKLRAQYAEIAAIAAQAARLGVTVDAAEAMRLGLMPDALRRSVLDALASRAEASAVVSAATTPTTTAESPIVRRARQRAAAGKPALTV
;
A
#
# COMPACT_ATOMS: atom_id res chain seq x y z
N LYS A 1 -2.49 11.13 25.50
CA LYS A 1 -3.13 9.81 25.68
C LYS A 1 -2.18 8.78 25.11
N ALA A 2 -2.08 7.59 25.69
CA ALA A 2 -1.19 6.55 25.16
C ALA A 2 -1.65 6.13 23.76
N VAL A 3 -0.71 6.00 22.82
CA VAL A 3 -0.94 5.53 21.44
C VAL A 3 -0.01 4.34 21.20
N TRP A 4 -0.58 3.17 20.92
CA TRP A 4 0.19 1.95 20.68
C TRP A 4 -0.09 1.44 19.26
N ALA A 5 0.94 0.97 18.57
CA ALA A 5 0.86 0.45 17.22
C ALA A 5 1.14 -1.06 17.19
N GLY A 6 0.50 -1.77 16.26
CA GLY A 6 0.73 -3.19 16.02
C GLY A 6 0.92 -3.48 14.53
N ALA A 7 2.09 -3.98 14.15
CA ALA A 7 2.40 -4.47 12.81
C ALA A 7 2.00 -5.95 12.71
N ALA A 8 0.75 -6.19 12.25
CA ALA A 8 0.20 -7.54 12.09
C ALA A 8 0.94 -8.33 11.00
N GLU A 9 1.04 -7.75 9.81
CA GLU A 9 1.80 -8.32 8.68
C GLU A 9 3.03 -7.45 8.39
N SER A 10 2.84 -6.14 8.23
CA SER A 10 3.95 -5.24 8.00
C SER A 10 3.61 -3.80 8.41
N ALA A 11 4.65 -3.06 8.79
CA ALA A 11 4.69 -1.61 8.84
C ALA A 11 6.04 -1.19 8.27
N LEU A 12 6.08 -0.88 6.97
CA LEU A 12 7.29 -0.62 6.20
C LEU A 12 7.27 0.80 5.62
N SER A 13 8.44 1.42 5.50
CA SER A 13 8.62 2.75 4.90
C SER A 13 7.70 3.79 5.57
N ALA A 14 6.86 4.50 4.81
CA ALA A 14 5.95 5.50 5.36
C ALA A 14 5.01 4.94 6.45
N ALA A 15 4.57 3.69 6.35
CA ALA A 15 3.76 3.06 7.39
C ALA A 15 4.56 2.88 8.69
N TYR A 16 5.85 2.54 8.58
CA TYR A 16 6.74 2.49 9.73
C TYR A 16 6.97 3.87 10.33
N ALA A 17 7.14 4.90 9.50
CA ALA A 17 7.29 6.28 9.96
C ALA A 17 6.10 6.71 10.84
N ILE A 18 4.87 6.36 10.44
CA ILE A 18 3.66 6.60 11.23
C ILE A 18 3.66 5.76 12.51
N ALA A 19 3.94 4.46 12.41
CA ALA A 19 3.98 3.56 13.56
C ALA A 19 5.02 4.01 14.60
N SER A 20 6.14 4.59 14.15
CA SER A 20 7.23 5.02 15.03
C SER A 20 6.79 6.06 16.06
N VAL A 21 5.76 6.87 15.76
CA VAL A 21 5.21 7.92 16.65
C VAL A 21 4.51 7.32 17.89
N ALA A 22 4.12 6.04 17.83
CA ALA A 22 3.47 5.37 18.94
C ALA A 22 4.41 5.19 20.14
N ASP A 23 3.86 5.32 21.36
CA ASP A 23 4.58 5.07 22.61
C ASP A 23 5.09 3.62 22.70
N ARG A 24 4.40 2.68 22.03
CA ARG A 24 4.80 1.29 21.89
C ARG A 24 4.46 0.76 20.49
N VAL A 25 5.36 -0.03 19.92
CA VAL A 25 5.23 -0.71 18.64
C VAL A 25 5.35 -2.21 18.88
N TYR A 26 4.31 -2.95 18.52
CA TYR A 26 4.31 -4.41 18.52
C TYR A 26 4.49 -4.92 17.09
N VAL A 27 5.11 -6.08 16.96
CA VAL A 27 5.20 -6.80 15.69
C VAL A 27 4.83 -8.27 15.90
N THR A 28 4.16 -8.92 14.96
CA THR A 28 3.92 -10.36 15.08
C THR A 28 5.21 -11.15 14.84
N GLN A 29 5.20 -12.46 15.13
CA GLN A 29 6.37 -13.31 14.94
C GLN A 29 6.89 -13.31 13.49
N THR A 30 5.97 -13.18 12.52
CA THR A 30 6.28 -13.12 11.08
C THR A 30 6.14 -11.71 10.51
N GLY A 31 5.71 -10.74 11.31
CA GLY A 31 5.47 -9.38 10.88
C GLY A 31 6.76 -8.63 10.58
N GLU A 32 6.68 -7.64 9.71
CA GLU A 32 7.84 -6.91 9.21
C GLU A 32 7.81 -5.43 9.57
N VAL A 33 8.96 -4.91 9.99
CA VAL A 33 9.18 -3.48 10.27
C VAL A 33 10.45 -2.99 9.60
N GLY A 34 10.57 -1.67 9.41
CA GLY A 34 11.74 -1.06 8.77
C GLY A 34 11.43 -0.57 7.37
N SER A 35 12.31 -0.88 6.40
CA SER A 35 12.29 -0.23 5.08
C SER A 35 12.36 1.30 5.19
N VAL A 36 13.20 1.78 6.09
CA VAL A 36 13.42 3.21 6.30
C VAL A 36 14.33 3.72 5.19
N GLY A 37 13.70 4.18 4.11
CA GLY A 37 14.38 4.63 2.91
C GLY A 37 13.45 5.42 2.01
N VAL A 38 14.04 6.10 1.03
CA VAL A 38 13.35 6.87 -0.02
C VAL A 38 13.92 6.43 -1.36
N VAL A 39 13.05 6.26 -2.35
CA VAL A 39 13.44 5.87 -3.70
C VAL A 39 12.69 6.70 -4.72
N ALA A 40 13.38 7.12 -5.78
CA ALA A 40 12.81 7.66 -6.98
C ALA A 40 13.15 6.72 -8.15
N VAL A 41 12.19 6.45 -9.02
CA VAL A 41 12.37 5.56 -10.17
C VAL A 41 12.19 6.36 -11.45
N HIS A 42 13.19 6.31 -12.32
CA HIS A 42 13.11 6.79 -13.71
C HIS A 42 13.14 5.57 -14.63
N ILE A 43 12.36 5.64 -15.71
CA ILE A 43 12.31 4.62 -16.76
C ILE A 43 12.71 5.30 -18.05
N ASP A 44 13.74 4.77 -18.70
CA ASP A 44 14.14 5.17 -20.05
C ASP A 44 13.48 4.23 -21.06
N GLU A 45 12.52 4.75 -21.79
CA GLU A 45 11.76 4.07 -22.84
C GLU A 45 12.28 4.40 -24.25
N SER A 46 13.36 5.19 -24.38
CA SER A 46 13.87 5.66 -25.68
C SER A 46 14.27 4.53 -26.64
N GLY A 47 14.72 3.39 -26.10
CA GLY A 47 14.97 2.18 -26.88
C GLY A 47 13.69 1.55 -27.44
N ALA A 48 12.60 1.53 -26.66
CA ALA A 48 11.30 1.04 -27.10
C ALA A 48 10.67 2.00 -28.12
N ASP A 49 10.81 3.31 -27.91
CA ASP A 49 10.38 4.34 -28.86
C ASP A 49 11.06 4.14 -30.22
N ALA A 50 12.38 3.90 -30.23
CA ALA A 50 13.12 3.65 -31.46
C ALA A 50 12.64 2.38 -32.19
N MET A 51 12.36 1.30 -31.45
CA MET A 51 11.78 0.07 -32.02
C MET A 51 10.37 0.28 -32.58
N ALA A 52 9.59 1.17 -31.98
CA ALA A 52 8.26 1.57 -32.44
C ALA A 52 8.30 2.59 -33.59
N GLY A 53 9.49 3.09 -33.98
CA GLY A 53 9.64 4.13 -34.99
C GLY A 53 9.16 5.51 -34.52
N LEU A 54 9.02 5.73 -33.22
CA LEU A 54 8.60 7.00 -32.63
C LEU A 54 9.82 7.91 -32.41
N LYS A 55 9.65 9.19 -32.72
CA LYS A 55 10.63 10.23 -32.42
C LYS A 55 9.95 11.38 -31.71
N TRP A 56 10.24 11.53 -30.42
CA TRP A 56 9.71 12.59 -29.60
C TRP A 56 10.53 13.87 -29.77
N THR A 57 9.85 15.01 -29.88
CA THR A 57 10.47 16.34 -29.85
C THR A 57 9.75 17.14 -28.78
N LEU A 58 10.43 17.39 -27.67
CA LEU A 58 9.84 18.07 -26.52
C LEU A 58 9.94 19.58 -26.69
N ILE A 59 8.78 20.25 -26.75
CA ILE A 59 8.67 21.71 -26.82
C ILE A 59 8.19 22.21 -25.46
N HIS A 60 9.06 22.88 -24.72
CA HIS A 60 8.77 23.31 -23.35
C HIS A 60 9.42 24.65 -23.01
N ALA A 61 8.85 25.34 -22.02
CA ALA A 61 9.46 26.51 -21.40
C ALA A 61 10.17 26.11 -20.10
N GLY A 62 11.44 26.55 -19.95
CA GLY A 62 12.28 26.27 -18.80
C GLY A 62 13.01 24.93 -18.87
N ALA A 63 14.33 24.95 -18.61
CA ALA A 63 15.23 23.80 -18.80
C ALA A 63 14.91 22.57 -17.95
N ARG A 64 14.14 22.73 -16.86
CA ARG A 64 13.79 21.66 -15.91
C ARG A 64 12.42 21.03 -16.16
N LYS A 65 11.63 21.57 -17.08
CA LYS A 65 10.23 21.18 -17.27
C LYS A 65 10.07 19.74 -17.77
N VAL A 66 11.11 19.20 -18.38
CA VAL A 66 11.16 17.85 -18.94
C VAL A 66 12.11 16.92 -18.18
N ASP A 67 12.61 17.34 -17.01
CA ASP A 67 13.44 16.46 -16.19
C ASP A 67 12.63 15.21 -15.81
N GLY A 68 13.22 14.04 -16.02
CA GLY A 68 12.57 12.76 -15.73
C GLY A 68 11.57 12.30 -16.78
N ASN A 69 11.49 12.93 -17.96
CA ASN A 69 10.71 12.37 -19.05
C ASN A 69 11.26 10.98 -19.48
N PRO A 70 10.40 10.05 -19.92
CA PRO A 70 10.81 8.68 -20.24
C PRO A 70 11.35 8.52 -21.66
N HIS A 71 11.22 9.52 -22.52
CA HIS A 71 11.51 9.43 -23.96
C HIS A 71 12.96 9.77 -24.32
N GLU A 72 13.78 10.11 -23.32
CA GLU A 72 15.22 10.29 -23.45
C GLU A 72 15.92 9.82 -22.16
N PRO A 73 17.21 9.46 -22.24
CA PRO A 73 17.99 9.12 -21.05
C PRO A 73 18.00 10.25 -20.03
N LEU A 74 17.94 9.90 -18.74
CA LEU A 74 17.96 10.90 -17.67
C LEU A 74 19.26 11.71 -17.70
N SER A 75 19.14 13.03 -17.82
CA SER A 75 20.32 13.90 -17.82
C SER A 75 21.05 13.87 -16.48
N ALA A 76 22.38 14.05 -16.50
CA ALA A 76 23.20 14.06 -15.28
C ALA A 76 22.75 15.14 -14.27
N ARG A 77 22.28 16.30 -14.77
CA ARG A 77 21.73 17.36 -13.92
C ARG A 77 20.43 16.90 -13.24
N ALA A 78 19.48 16.38 -14.02
CA ALA A 78 18.21 15.90 -13.48
C ALA A 78 18.42 14.77 -12.47
N PHE A 79 19.35 13.84 -12.75
CA PHE A 79 19.74 12.80 -11.81
C PHE A 79 20.27 13.38 -10.50
N ALA A 80 21.22 14.32 -10.56
CA ALA A 80 21.79 14.94 -9.35
C ALA A 80 20.74 15.71 -8.54
N ASP A 81 19.84 16.45 -9.22
CA ASP A 81 18.75 17.20 -8.58
C ASP A 81 17.77 16.24 -7.87
N ILE A 82 17.38 15.13 -8.51
CA ILE A 82 16.49 14.12 -7.94
C ILE A 82 17.18 13.38 -6.78
N GLN A 83 18.46 13.03 -6.92
CA GLN A 83 19.22 12.36 -5.87
C GLN A 83 19.34 13.24 -4.62
N ALA A 84 19.61 14.54 -4.79
CA ALA A 84 19.68 15.48 -3.67
C ALA A 84 18.34 15.58 -2.91
N ASP A 85 17.21 15.52 -3.61
CA ASP A 85 15.88 15.50 -2.98
C ASP A 85 15.63 14.18 -2.24
N VAL A 86 15.97 13.03 -2.84
CA VAL A 86 15.91 11.71 -2.20
C VAL A 86 16.73 11.69 -0.91
N ASP A 87 17.96 12.20 -0.95
CA ASP A 87 18.86 12.25 0.21
C ASP A 87 18.31 13.16 1.31
N ALA A 88 17.75 14.32 0.95
CA ALA A 88 17.14 15.25 1.90
C ALA A 88 15.89 14.66 2.57
N LEU A 89 15.04 13.97 1.81
CA LEU A 89 13.86 13.28 2.33
C LEU A 89 14.27 12.11 3.24
N HIS A 90 15.28 11.33 2.84
CA HIS A 90 15.80 10.24 3.65
C HIS A 90 16.37 10.74 4.98
N ALA A 91 17.15 11.83 4.98
CA ALA A 91 17.67 12.44 6.19
C ALA A 91 16.56 12.84 7.17
N ARG A 92 15.49 13.48 6.67
CA ARG A 92 14.32 13.86 7.50
C ARG A 92 13.59 12.64 8.07
N LEU A 93 13.43 11.60 7.26
CA LEU A 93 12.78 10.36 7.68
C LEU A 93 13.57 9.67 8.80
N VAL A 94 14.89 9.57 8.64
CA VAL A 94 15.81 9.05 9.66
C VAL A 94 15.71 9.84 10.95
N GLU A 95 15.78 11.17 10.87
CA GLU A 95 15.73 12.05 12.05
C GLU A 95 14.41 11.88 12.82
N ALA A 96 13.28 11.84 12.10
CA ALA A 96 11.97 11.66 12.71
C ALA A 96 11.85 10.30 13.42
N ILE A 97 12.26 9.21 12.76
CA ILE A 97 12.20 7.86 13.35
C ILE A 97 13.17 7.73 14.52
N ALA A 98 14.38 8.27 14.40
CA ALA A 98 15.37 8.28 15.47
C ALA A 98 14.83 8.99 16.72
N ALA A 99 14.23 10.17 16.54
CA ALA A 99 13.61 10.93 17.63
C ALA A 99 12.44 10.15 18.27
N ASN A 100 11.55 9.57 17.46
CA ASN A 100 10.37 8.87 17.98
C ASN A 100 10.72 7.57 18.71
N ARG A 101 11.73 6.84 18.23
CA ARG A 101 12.17 5.55 18.80
C ARG A 101 13.25 5.68 19.88
N GLY A 102 13.77 6.89 20.11
CA GLY A 102 14.87 7.11 21.05
C GLY A 102 16.18 6.44 20.61
N LEU A 103 16.40 6.32 19.30
CA LEU A 103 17.59 5.71 18.69
C LEU A 103 18.55 6.79 18.20
N PRO A 104 19.87 6.54 18.17
CA PRO A 104 20.79 7.43 17.47
C PRO A 104 20.48 7.40 15.97
N ALA A 105 20.44 8.56 15.31
CA ALA A 105 20.17 8.67 13.88
C ALA A 105 21.12 7.81 13.02
N GLU A 106 22.36 7.62 13.48
CA GLU A 106 23.33 6.75 12.82
C GLU A 106 22.91 5.28 12.84
N ALA A 107 22.32 4.77 13.91
CA ALA A 107 21.81 3.40 13.95
C ALA A 107 20.65 3.20 12.98
N VAL A 108 19.79 4.20 12.81
CA VAL A 108 18.71 4.16 11.83
C VAL A 108 19.27 4.18 10.40
N ARG A 109 20.26 5.05 10.11
CA ARG A 109 20.95 5.06 8.80
C ARG A 109 21.65 3.74 8.49
N ALA A 110 22.33 3.16 9.46
CA ALA A 110 23.05 1.90 9.32
C ALA A 110 22.14 0.71 8.99
N THR A 111 20.81 0.87 9.06
CA THR A 111 19.89 -0.16 8.57
C THR A 111 19.85 -0.28 7.06
N GLU A 112 20.32 0.72 6.30
CA GLU A 112 20.33 0.73 4.83
C GLU A 112 18.97 0.32 4.22
N ALA A 113 17.87 0.82 4.82
CA ALA A 113 16.49 0.49 4.46
C ALA A 113 16.13 -1.00 4.50
N ALA A 114 16.86 -1.81 5.28
CA ALA A 114 16.55 -3.22 5.44
C ALA A 114 15.20 -3.47 6.12
N ILE A 115 14.64 -4.65 5.85
CA ILE A 115 13.43 -5.16 6.48
C ILE A 115 13.81 -6.08 7.63
N TYR A 116 13.15 -5.91 8.77
CA TYR A 116 13.37 -6.69 9.98
C TYR A 116 12.08 -7.41 10.38
N ARG A 117 12.17 -8.73 10.51
CA ARG A 117 11.03 -9.59 10.81
C ARG A 117 11.00 -9.99 12.27
N GLY A 118 9.83 -9.89 12.91
CA GLY A 118 9.57 -10.36 14.27
C GLY A 118 10.62 -9.89 15.26
N ALA A 119 11.33 -10.85 15.86
CA ALA A 119 12.37 -10.61 16.88
C ALA A 119 13.46 -9.64 16.41
N ARG A 120 13.87 -9.71 15.14
CA ARG A 120 14.89 -8.78 14.61
C ARG A 120 14.41 -7.34 14.63
N GLY A 121 13.11 -7.11 14.46
CA GLY A 121 12.52 -5.78 14.59
C GLY A 121 12.67 -5.21 16.01
N VAL A 122 12.60 -6.07 17.03
CA VAL A 122 12.83 -5.70 18.42
C VAL A 122 14.32 -5.47 18.69
N GLU A 123 15.18 -6.36 18.19
CA GLU A 123 16.64 -6.26 18.36
C GLU A 123 17.22 -4.96 17.81
N VAL A 124 16.71 -4.47 16.68
CA VAL A 124 17.15 -3.18 16.09
C VAL A 124 16.46 -1.95 16.69
N GLY A 125 15.57 -2.14 17.66
CA GLY A 125 14.83 -1.07 18.33
C GLY A 125 13.62 -0.53 17.55
N PHE A 126 13.26 -1.17 16.43
CA PHE A 126 12.13 -0.76 15.62
C PHE A 126 10.77 -1.22 16.16
N ALA A 127 10.77 -2.26 17.01
CA ALA A 127 9.62 -2.69 17.77
C ALA A 127 9.99 -2.87 19.25
N ASP A 128 9.00 -2.83 20.13
CA ASP A 128 9.17 -2.98 21.57
C ASP A 128 8.86 -4.41 22.04
N ARG A 129 7.98 -5.12 21.32
CA ARG A 129 7.54 -6.46 21.71
C ARG A 129 7.02 -7.26 20.51
N ILE A 130 7.17 -8.59 20.60
CA ILE A 130 6.50 -9.52 19.71
C ILE A 130 5.13 -9.89 20.29
N GLY A 131 4.07 -9.77 19.49
CA GLY A 131 2.74 -10.24 19.90
C GLY A 131 1.69 -10.09 18.81
N PRO A 132 0.61 -10.89 18.87
CA PRO A 132 -0.54 -10.71 17.99
C PRO A 132 -1.28 -9.40 18.30
N PRO A 133 -2.07 -8.85 17.35
CA PRO A 133 -2.84 -7.61 17.57
C PRO A 133 -3.72 -7.63 18.84
N ALA A 134 -4.31 -8.78 19.18
CA ALA A 134 -5.09 -8.93 20.40
C ALA A 134 -4.27 -8.66 21.67
N GLN A 135 -2.97 -8.99 21.68
CA GLN A 135 -2.08 -8.72 22.80
C GLN A 135 -1.81 -7.21 22.96
N VAL A 136 -1.80 -6.45 21.87
CA VAL A 136 -1.59 -4.99 21.91
C VAL A 136 -2.72 -4.31 22.68
N ILE A 137 -3.96 -4.72 22.41
CA ILE A 137 -5.15 -4.19 23.09
C ILE A 137 -5.15 -4.62 24.56
N ALA A 138 -4.94 -5.91 24.82
CA ALA A 138 -4.91 -6.43 26.19
C ALA A 138 -3.83 -5.76 27.06
N ASP A 139 -2.61 -5.60 26.53
CA ASP A 139 -1.52 -4.93 27.24
C ASP A 139 -1.82 -3.43 27.43
N LEU A 140 -2.49 -2.77 26.47
CA LEU A 140 -2.91 -1.37 26.60
C LEU A 140 -3.98 -1.21 27.70
N GLU A 141 -5.01 -2.06 27.72
CA GLU A 141 -6.05 -2.07 28.76
C GLU A 141 -5.43 -2.26 30.16
N ALA A 142 -4.56 -3.26 30.31
CA ALA A 142 -3.85 -3.50 31.56
C ALA A 142 -2.98 -2.30 31.99
N SER A 143 -2.43 -1.54 31.05
CA SER A 143 -1.65 -0.33 31.34
C SER A 143 -2.51 0.83 31.87
N LEU A 144 -3.80 0.86 31.53
CA LEU A 144 -4.75 1.86 32.00
C LEU A 144 -5.30 1.53 33.39
N ASP A 145 -5.44 0.25 33.72
CA ASP A 145 -5.96 -0.24 35.00
C ASP A 145 -4.94 -0.21 36.15
N SER A 146 -3.64 -0.10 35.83
CA SER A 146 -2.61 0.06 36.85
C SER A 146 -2.71 1.44 37.52
N PRO A 147 -2.86 1.54 38.86
CA PRO A 147 -2.91 2.82 39.54
C PRO A 147 -1.59 3.56 39.29
N ARG A 148 -1.69 4.77 38.72
CA ARG A 148 -0.54 5.62 38.38
C ARG A 148 0.40 5.72 39.59
N ARG A 149 1.49 4.93 39.61
CA ARG A 149 2.60 5.15 40.54
C ARG A 149 3.19 6.51 40.21
N GLY A 150 3.28 7.35 41.23
CA GLY A 150 3.57 8.78 41.13
C GLY A 150 4.68 9.11 40.14
N THR A 151 4.39 10.06 39.27
CA THR A 151 5.36 10.73 38.42
C THR A 151 6.46 11.35 39.29
N ALA A 152 7.67 10.80 39.23
CA ALA A 152 8.87 11.54 39.60
C ALA A 152 8.97 12.77 38.66
N PRO A 153 9.29 13.97 39.15
CA PRO A 153 9.36 15.15 38.29
C PRO A 153 10.53 15.00 37.32
N MET A 154 10.21 14.99 36.02
CA MET A 154 11.18 15.11 34.94
C MET A 154 11.88 16.46 35.07
N ARG A 155 13.21 16.44 35.23
CA ARG A 155 14.07 17.61 35.36
C ARG A 155 13.97 18.45 34.07
N ARG A 156 13.20 19.55 34.11
CA ARG A 156 13.17 20.55 33.04
C ARG A 156 14.55 21.16 32.89
N VAL A 157 15.14 21.01 31.71
CA VAL A 157 16.26 21.85 31.27
C VAL A 157 15.67 23.21 30.91
N PRO A 158 16.13 24.33 31.49
CA PRO A 158 15.62 25.65 31.11
C PRO A 158 16.08 25.99 29.70
N SER A 159 15.14 26.14 28.77
CA SER A 159 15.38 26.79 27.49
C SER A 159 15.42 28.29 27.71
N SER A 160 16.61 28.88 27.64
CA SER A 160 16.80 30.32 27.55
C SER A 160 16.63 30.74 26.08
N PHE A 161 15.38 30.95 25.66
CA PHE A 161 15.05 31.69 24.45
C PHE A 161 13.88 32.63 24.75
N GLN A 162 14.19 33.90 24.99
CA GLN A 162 13.23 34.99 24.96
C GLN A 162 13.33 35.69 23.59
N PRO A 163 12.25 35.86 22.83
CA PRO A 163 12.18 36.93 21.85
C PRO A 163 11.70 38.21 22.56
N ALA A 164 12.48 39.28 22.42
CA ALA A 164 12.11 40.61 22.88
C ALA A 164 10.87 41.10 22.10
N ARG A 165 9.78 41.38 22.82
CA ARG A 165 8.69 42.24 22.33
C ARG A 165 9.13 43.69 22.51
N SER A 166 9.21 44.45 21.42
CA SER A 166 9.28 45.91 21.48
C SER A 166 7.86 46.46 21.58
N GLU A 167 7.59 47.18 22.67
CA GLU A 167 6.36 47.95 22.88
C GLU A 167 6.41 49.26 22.10
N LEU A 168 5.29 49.63 21.46
CA LEU A 168 4.90 51.02 21.23
C LEU A 168 3.45 51.20 21.69
N MET A 169 3.34 51.43 22.99
CA MET A 169 2.58 52.49 23.67
C MET A 169 1.46 53.18 22.85
N THR A 170 0.20 52.89 23.18
CA THR A 170 -0.89 53.87 23.10
C THR A 170 -1.68 53.86 24.41
N THR A 171 -1.74 55.02 25.03
CA THR A 171 -2.40 55.27 26.32
C THR A 171 -3.91 55.34 26.16
N GLU A 172 -4.59 54.71 27.11
CA GLU A 172 -6.05 54.69 27.26
C GLU A 172 -6.60 56.05 27.73
N THR A 173 -7.81 56.33 27.27
CA THR A 173 -8.59 57.57 27.32
C THR A 173 -9.10 57.94 28.72
N ALA A 174 -9.17 59.24 29.04
CA ALA A 174 -10.03 59.76 30.12
C ALA A 174 -10.80 61.03 29.68
N ALA A 175 -12.13 60.87 29.66
CA ALA A 175 -13.25 61.79 29.88
C ALA A 175 -13.11 63.32 29.76
N GLY A 176 -14.08 63.94 29.06
CA GLY A 176 -14.49 65.32 29.32
C GLY A 176 -15.42 65.99 28.29
N ALA A 177 -16.72 66.02 28.61
CA ALA A 177 -17.75 67.03 28.26
C ALA A 177 -18.31 67.13 26.81
N ALA A 178 -19.62 66.85 26.68
CA ALA A 178 -20.51 67.40 25.65
C ALA A 178 -21.02 68.80 26.07
N PRO A 179 -21.59 69.64 25.15
CA PRO A 179 -23.03 69.52 24.89
C PRO A 179 -23.53 69.90 23.46
N ALA A 180 -24.67 69.29 23.12
CA ALA A 180 -25.88 69.81 22.47
C ALA A 180 -25.88 70.44 21.05
N GLU A 181 -26.74 69.83 20.22
CA GLU A 181 -27.23 70.14 18.87
C GLU A 181 -28.38 71.17 18.86
N PRO A 182 -28.70 71.79 17.69
CA PRO A 182 -30.11 71.93 17.28
C PRO A 182 -30.40 71.50 15.81
N PRO A 183 -31.68 71.29 15.44
CA PRO A 183 -32.11 70.16 14.61
C PRO A 183 -32.42 70.46 13.13
N ARG A 184 -32.54 69.37 12.36
CA ARG A 184 -32.97 69.23 10.95
C ARG A 184 -34.48 69.44 10.72
N PRO A 185 -34.88 69.72 9.46
CA PRO A 185 -36.06 69.09 8.83
C PRO A 185 -35.70 68.46 7.44
N THR A 186 -35.89 67.15 7.19
CA THR A 186 -37.04 66.44 6.51
C THR A 186 -37.31 66.94 5.08
N GLU A 187 -37.32 66.16 3.98
CA GLU A 187 -37.91 64.83 3.65
C GLU A 187 -37.53 64.49 2.15
N PRO A 188 -37.99 63.41 1.46
CA PRO A 188 -38.28 61.99 1.78
C PRO A 188 -37.57 60.96 0.83
N ALA A 189 -37.63 59.66 1.16
CA ALA A 189 -37.31 58.48 0.30
C ALA A 189 -38.59 58.03 -0.49
N PRO A 190 -38.64 57.01 -1.42
CA PRO A 190 -37.97 55.68 -1.42
C PRO A 190 -37.74 55.09 -2.88
N PRO A 191 -37.69 53.77 -3.20
CA PRO A 191 -37.51 52.52 -2.42
C PRO A 191 -36.42 51.54 -2.95
N ALA A 192 -36.33 50.39 -2.26
CA ALA A 192 -35.36 49.30 -2.31
C ALA A 192 -35.18 48.52 -3.64
N ALA A 193 -33.97 47.98 -3.84
CA ALA A 193 -33.64 46.91 -4.79
C ALA A 193 -32.84 45.78 -4.12
N ALA A 194 -33.13 44.55 -4.53
CA ALA A 194 -32.71 43.25 -3.98
C ALA A 194 -31.19 42.93 -4.07
N PRO A 195 -30.67 41.97 -3.29
CA PRO A 195 -29.24 41.63 -3.29
C PRO A 195 -28.82 40.77 -4.49
N ALA A 196 -27.62 41.04 -5.01
CA ALA A 196 -27.00 40.32 -6.13
C ALA A 196 -26.39 38.96 -5.70
N PRO A 197 -26.23 37.98 -6.61
CA PRO A 197 -25.76 36.63 -6.29
C PRO A 197 -24.24 36.56 -6.02
N GLN A 198 -23.84 35.77 -5.02
CA GLN A 198 -22.45 35.42 -4.74
C GLN A 198 -21.92 34.38 -5.74
N GLU A 199 -20.81 34.69 -6.40
CA GLU A 199 -20.00 33.75 -7.19
C GLU A 199 -19.31 32.72 -6.27
N ALA A 200 -19.46 31.44 -6.64
CA ALA A 200 -18.88 30.30 -5.94
C ALA A 200 -17.40 30.08 -6.32
N ALA A 201 -16.59 29.72 -5.32
CA ALA A 201 -15.18 29.34 -5.47
C ALA A 201 -15.01 28.09 -6.37
N PRO A 202 -13.87 27.94 -7.10
CA PRO A 202 -13.66 26.81 -7.98
C PRO A 202 -13.39 25.52 -7.18
N THR A 203 -14.26 24.53 -7.40
CA THR A 203 -14.08 23.14 -6.96
C THR A 203 -12.89 22.52 -7.70
N THR A 204 -11.88 22.09 -6.96
CA THR A 204 -10.77 21.27 -7.46
C THR A 204 -11.32 19.97 -8.04
N ILE A 205 -11.27 19.81 -9.37
CA ILE A 205 -11.53 18.52 -10.01
C ILE A 205 -10.30 17.64 -9.82
N GLN A 206 -10.45 16.60 -9.01
CA GLN A 206 -9.46 15.54 -8.85
C GLN A 206 -9.38 14.75 -10.16
N ALA A 207 -8.31 14.93 -10.94
CA ALA A 207 -8.07 14.14 -12.13
C ALA A 207 -7.83 12.68 -11.73
N ALA A 208 -8.72 11.78 -12.17
CA ALA A 208 -8.50 10.34 -12.06
C ALA A 208 -7.20 10.00 -12.80
N VAL A 209 -6.21 9.48 -12.07
CA VAL A 209 -4.96 8.98 -12.64
C VAL A 209 -5.31 7.75 -13.48
N LEU A 210 -5.29 7.91 -14.81
CA LEU A 210 -5.39 6.79 -15.74
C LEU A 210 -4.13 5.94 -15.60
N PRO A 211 -4.24 4.59 -15.58
CA PRO A 211 -3.07 3.72 -15.47
C PRO A 211 -2.12 3.97 -16.65
N SER A 212 -0.83 4.04 -16.34
CA SER A 212 0.24 4.22 -17.31
C SER A 212 0.24 3.06 -18.35
N PRO A 213 0.74 3.29 -19.57
CA PRO A 213 0.86 2.22 -20.58
C PRO A 213 1.62 0.99 -20.06
N ALA A 214 2.65 1.18 -19.24
CA ALA A 214 3.41 0.10 -18.62
C ALA A 214 2.61 -0.70 -17.58
N GLU A 215 1.72 -0.06 -16.82
CA GLU A 215 0.81 -0.74 -15.89
C GLU A 215 -0.26 -1.53 -16.63
N LYS A 216 -0.78 -1.00 -17.74
CA LYS A 216 -1.71 -1.73 -18.61
C LYS A 216 -1.04 -2.97 -19.19
N LEU A 217 0.21 -2.85 -19.63
CA LEU A 217 0.96 -3.96 -20.19
C LEU A 217 1.30 -5.02 -19.12
N ARG A 218 1.72 -4.61 -17.92
CA ARG A 218 1.93 -5.50 -16.77
C ARG A 218 0.64 -6.22 -16.35
N ALA A 219 -0.48 -5.52 -16.32
CA ALA A 219 -1.79 -6.11 -16.02
C ALA A 219 -2.22 -7.12 -17.08
N GLN A 220 -2.02 -6.81 -18.36
CA GLN A 220 -2.29 -7.73 -19.47
C GLN A 220 -1.43 -9.00 -19.37
N TYR A 221 -0.13 -8.87 -19.05
CA TYR A 221 0.75 -10.03 -18.87
C TYR A 221 0.37 -10.88 -17.65
N ALA A 222 0.01 -10.24 -16.53
CA ALA A 222 -0.48 -10.95 -15.35
C ALA A 222 -1.77 -11.73 -15.65
N GLU A 223 -2.66 -11.17 -16.46
CA GLU A 223 -3.89 -11.84 -16.88
C GLU A 223 -3.62 -13.04 -17.79
N ILE A 224 -2.71 -12.92 -18.76
CA ILE A 224 -2.30 -14.04 -19.64
C ILE A 224 -1.73 -15.20 -18.81
N ALA A 225 -0.86 -14.89 -17.85
CA ALA A 225 -0.29 -15.90 -16.95
C ALA A 225 -1.36 -16.58 -16.08
N ALA A 226 -2.33 -15.82 -15.56
CA ALA A 226 -3.45 -16.36 -14.80
C ALA A 226 -4.35 -17.26 -15.64
N ILE A 227 -4.66 -16.88 -16.88
CA ILE A 227 -5.44 -17.69 -17.83
C ILE A 227 -4.70 -19.00 -18.14
N ALA A 228 -3.40 -18.95 -18.38
CA ALA A 228 -2.61 -20.16 -18.64
C ALA A 228 -2.60 -21.12 -17.43
N ALA A 229 -2.46 -20.59 -16.21
CA ALA A 229 -2.54 -21.39 -14.98
C ALA A 229 -3.93 -22.01 -14.76
N GLN A 230 -4.99 -21.28 -15.07
CA GLN A 230 -6.36 -21.79 -15.02
C GLN A 230 -6.61 -22.87 -16.08
N ALA A 231 -6.13 -22.67 -17.30
CA ALA A 231 -6.22 -23.64 -18.39
C ALA A 231 -5.51 -24.96 -18.03
N ALA A 232 -4.32 -24.88 -17.42
CA ALA A 232 -3.57 -26.06 -16.98
C ALA A 232 -4.35 -26.90 -15.95
N ARG A 233 -5.06 -26.25 -15.01
CA ARG A 233 -5.94 -26.95 -14.05
C ARG A 233 -7.13 -27.66 -14.72
N LEU A 234 -7.56 -27.16 -15.87
CA LEU A 234 -8.63 -27.74 -16.69
C LEU A 234 -8.07 -28.75 -17.72
N GLY A 235 -6.77 -29.04 -17.67
CA GLY A 235 -6.10 -30.00 -18.55
C GLY A 235 -5.90 -29.50 -19.98
N VAL A 236 -5.87 -28.17 -20.18
CA VAL A 236 -5.50 -27.52 -21.44
C VAL A 236 -4.11 -26.91 -21.26
N THR A 237 -3.16 -27.35 -22.06
CA THR A 237 -1.79 -26.81 -22.05
C THR A 237 -1.74 -25.52 -22.84
N VAL A 238 -1.51 -24.40 -22.15
CA VAL A 238 -1.30 -23.08 -22.76
C VAL A 238 0.10 -22.62 -22.40
N ASP A 239 0.94 -22.39 -23.40
CA ASP A 239 2.24 -21.77 -23.19
C ASP A 239 2.07 -20.25 -23.10
N ALA A 240 2.15 -19.73 -21.88
CA ALA A 240 2.05 -18.30 -21.63
C ALA A 240 3.18 -17.51 -22.33
N ALA A 241 4.39 -18.06 -22.42
CA ALA A 241 5.53 -17.38 -23.04
C ALA A 241 5.33 -17.23 -24.55
N GLU A 242 4.81 -18.27 -25.20
CA GLU A 242 4.49 -18.23 -26.62
C GLU A 242 3.31 -17.30 -26.92
N ALA A 243 2.26 -17.31 -26.07
CA ALA A 243 1.13 -16.40 -26.21
C ALA A 243 1.55 -14.93 -26.08
N MET A 244 2.50 -14.63 -25.19
CA MET A 244 3.09 -13.30 -25.04
C MET A 244 3.92 -12.90 -26.26
N ARG A 245 4.70 -13.83 -26.83
CA ARG A 245 5.53 -13.58 -28.03
C ARG A 245 4.68 -13.28 -29.28
N LEU A 246 3.51 -13.90 -29.38
CA LEU A 246 2.56 -13.70 -30.48
C LEU A 246 1.64 -12.48 -30.29
N GLY A 247 1.78 -11.74 -29.18
CA GLY A 247 0.97 -10.55 -28.90
C GLY A 247 -0.51 -10.85 -28.70
N LEU A 248 -0.86 -12.05 -28.23
CA LEU A 248 -2.26 -12.43 -28.04
C LEU A 248 -2.88 -11.69 -26.86
N MET A 249 -3.99 -11.00 -27.12
CA MET A 249 -4.77 -10.31 -26.08
C MET A 249 -5.42 -11.33 -25.12
N PRO A 250 -5.56 -11.01 -23.80
CA PRO A 250 -6.11 -11.92 -22.80
C PRO A 250 -7.47 -12.54 -23.19
N ASP A 251 -8.36 -11.75 -23.78
CA ASP A 251 -9.69 -12.22 -24.20
C ASP A 251 -9.64 -13.23 -25.36
N ALA A 252 -8.69 -13.08 -26.28
CA ALA A 252 -8.50 -14.03 -27.37
C ALA A 252 -8.01 -15.38 -26.82
N LEU A 253 -7.10 -15.34 -25.84
CA LEU A 253 -6.61 -16.53 -25.17
C LEU A 253 -7.72 -17.24 -24.39
N ARG A 254 -8.55 -16.49 -23.65
CA ARG A 254 -9.70 -17.03 -22.92
C ARG A 254 -10.70 -17.72 -23.85
N ARG A 255 -11.02 -17.12 -25.00
CA ARG A 255 -11.88 -17.74 -26.02
C ARG A 255 -11.27 -19.03 -26.56
N SER A 256 -9.99 -19.02 -26.93
CA SER A 256 -9.30 -20.22 -27.42
C SER A 256 -9.27 -21.37 -26.41
N VAL A 257 -9.07 -21.08 -25.12
CA VAL A 257 -9.14 -22.09 -24.05
C VAL A 257 -10.56 -22.66 -23.90
N LEU A 258 -11.58 -21.81 -23.94
CA LEU A 258 -12.97 -22.25 -23.87
C LEU A 258 -13.38 -23.09 -25.08
N ASP A 259 -12.95 -22.72 -26.29
CA ASP A 259 -13.19 -23.49 -27.50
C ASP A 259 -12.51 -24.87 -27.43
N ALA A 260 -11.26 -24.93 -26.95
CA ALA A 260 -10.56 -26.20 -26.74
C ALA A 260 -11.26 -27.10 -25.71
N LEU A 261 -11.80 -26.50 -24.63
CA LEU A 261 -12.59 -27.23 -23.63
C LEU A 261 -13.93 -27.71 -24.20
N ALA A 262 -14.60 -26.88 -25.00
CA ALA A 262 -15.85 -27.23 -25.67
C ALA A 262 -15.66 -28.39 -26.66
N SER A 263 -14.64 -28.32 -27.52
CA SER A 263 -14.31 -29.41 -28.46
C SER A 263 -13.96 -30.70 -27.73
N ARG A 264 -13.32 -30.62 -26.56
CA ARG A 264 -13.04 -31.81 -25.72
C ARG A 264 -14.30 -32.37 -25.07
N ALA A 265 -15.22 -31.52 -24.61
CA ALA A 265 -16.50 -31.96 -24.06
C ALA A 265 -17.35 -32.66 -25.13
N GLU A 266 -17.37 -32.14 -26.35
CA GLU A 266 -18.01 -32.78 -27.51
C GLU A 266 -17.33 -34.10 -27.87
N ALA A 267 -15.99 -34.16 -27.88
CA ALA A 267 -15.26 -35.40 -28.11
C ALA A 267 -15.51 -36.47 -27.02
N SER A 268 -15.69 -36.05 -25.76
CA SER A 268 -16.03 -36.96 -24.65
C SER A 268 -17.48 -37.44 -24.71
N ALA A 269 -18.40 -36.64 -25.25
CA ALA A 269 -19.80 -37.01 -25.40
C ALA A 269 -19.99 -38.13 -26.45
N VAL A 270 -19.10 -38.22 -27.44
CA VAL A 270 -19.14 -39.27 -28.48
C VAL A 270 -18.62 -40.64 -27.99
N VAL A 271 -17.85 -40.70 -26.89
CA VAL A 271 -17.28 -41.97 -26.37
C VAL A 271 -18.23 -42.72 -25.42
N SER A 272 -19.42 -42.19 -25.12
CA SER A 272 -20.42 -42.90 -24.30
C SER A 272 -21.34 -43.80 -25.13
N ALA A 273 -20.78 -44.59 -26.05
CA ALA A 273 -21.45 -45.76 -26.63
C ALA A 273 -21.03 -47.01 -25.83
N ALA A 274 -22.01 -47.64 -25.19
CA ALA A 274 -21.84 -48.71 -24.21
C ALA A 274 -20.92 -49.84 -24.68
N THR A 275 -19.80 -50.03 -23.98
CA THR A 275 -19.07 -51.31 -23.97
C THR A 275 -19.57 -52.11 -22.77
N THR A 276 -20.30 -53.19 -23.05
CA THR A 276 -20.63 -54.23 -22.08
C THR A 276 -19.34 -54.80 -21.49
N PRO A 277 -19.21 -54.94 -20.15
CA PRO A 277 -17.98 -55.48 -19.58
C PRO A 277 -17.94 -57.00 -19.78
N THR A 278 -17.04 -57.46 -20.65
CA THR A 278 -16.66 -58.86 -20.75
C THR A 278 -15.73 -59.21 -19.57
N THR A 279 -16.25 -60.04 -18.68
CA THR A 279 -15.63 -60.66 -17.51
C THR A 279 -14.20 -61.17 -17.74
N THR A 280 -13.28 -60.97 -16.78
CA THR A 280 -12.51 -62.06 -16.10
C THR A 280 -11.40 -61.51 -15.18
N ALA A 281 -11.72 -61.25 -13.92
CA ALA A 281 -10.83 -61.46 -12.78
C ALA A 281 -11.62 -61.26 -11.48
N GLU A 282 -11.84 -62.33 -10.71
CA GLU A 282 -12.51 -62.23 -9.41
C GLU A 282 -11.65 -61.40 -8.44
N SER A 283 -12.24 -60.30 -7.93
CA SER A 283 -11.56 -59.33 -7.05
C SER A 283 -10.94 -60.00 -5.81
N PRO A 284 -9.72 -59.62 -5.40
CA PRO A 284 -9.01 -60.21 -4.25
C PRO A 284 -9.79 -60.15 -2.93
N ILE A 285 -10.68 -59.16 -2.77
CA ILE A 285 -11.52 -59.00 -1.57
C ILE A 285 -12.58 -60.10 -1.50
N VAL A 286 -13.23 -60.40 -2.63
CA VAL A 286 -14.26 -61.46 -2.72
C VAL A 286 -13.63 -62.83 -2.49
N ARG A 287 -12.42 -63.05 -3.01
CA ARG A 287 -11.63 -64.26 -2.77
C ARG A 287 -11.31 -64.47 -1.28
N ARG A 288 -10.87 -63.42 -0.57
CA ARG A 288 -10.58 -63.49 0.87
C ARG A 288 -11.84 -63.65 1.72
N ALA A 289 -12.96 -63.08 1.30
CA ALA A 289 -14.25 -63.27 1.99
C ALA A 289 -14.73 -64.74 1.91
N ARG A 290 -14.63 -65.38 0.74
CA ARG A 290 -14.96 -66.81 0.59
C ARG A 290 -14.03 -67.73 1.37
N GLN A 291 -12.72 -67.46 1.38
CA GLN A 291 -11.76 -68.27 2.14
C GLN A 291 -12.03 -68.22 3.65
N ARG A 292 -12.46 -67.06 4.19
CA ARG A 292 -12.89 -66.94 5.58
C ARG A 292 -14.21 -67.66 5.88
N ALA A 293 -15.14 -67.66 4.94
CA ALA A 293 -16.41 -68.40 5.07
C ALA A 293 -16.21 -69.92 5.01
N ALA A 294 -15.23 -70.42 4.24
CA ALA A 294 -14.91 -71.85 4.14
C ALA A 294 -14.14 -72.38 5.37
N ALA A 295 -13.32 -71.55 6.01
CA ALA A 295 -12.56 -71.92 7.21
C ALA A 295 -13.40 -71.91 8.52
N GLY A 296 -14.67 -71.50 8.46
CA GLY A 296 -15.54 -71.29 9.63
C GLY A 296 -16.61 -72.35 9.91
N LYS A 297 -16.59 -73.52 9.24
CA LYS A 297 -17.53 -74.62 9.52
C LYS A 297 -16.84 -75.77 10.27
N PRO A 298 -17.06 -75.96 11.57
CA PRO A 298 -16.67 -77.20 12.26
C PRO A 298 -17.61 -78.34 11.85
N ALA A 299 -17.03 -79.48 11.50
CA ALA A 299 -17.75 -80.74 11.35
C ALA A 299 -18.27 -81.19 12.72
N LEU A 300 -19.57 -81.35 12.85
CA LEU A 300 -20.20 -82.02 13.99
C LEU A 300 -21.16 -83.07 13.45
N THR A 301 -20.67 -84.30 13.56
CA THR A 301 -21.30 -85.59 13.36
C THR A 301 -22.46 -85.79 14.33
N VAL A 302 -23.64 -86.17 13.83
CA VAL A 302 -24.48 -87.29 14.32
C VAL A 302 -25.26 -87.81 13.12
#